data_AF-A0A9W7I110-F1
#
_entry.id   AF-A0A9W7I110-F1
#
_cell.length_a   1.000
_cell.length_b   1.000
_cell.length_c   1.000
_cell.angle_alpha   90.00
_cell.angle_beta   90.00
_cell.angle_gamma   90.00
#
_symmetry.space_group_name_H-M   'P 1'
#
loop_
_entity.id
_entity.type
_entity.pdbx_description
1 polymer ?
#
loop_
_entity_poly.entity_id
_entity_poly.type
_entity_poly.pdbx_seq_one_letter_code
_entity_poly.pdbx_strand_id
1 'polypeptide(L)'
;MSIVLRYVDKNGYVKERFYGLVHVKDTDASTLKDGICFPLSQYNLDVHNIRGQGYDEQKFYPSDFAEHEMMQLRMQFEHFDHVRQLSDFKSLETISNLCQWLVKTRKSEIYPLVYRVVTLILTLPVSTVTTERSFSAMNIIKNKLHNKIEDEFLSNCLLIYIEKEIAETFDVDSIISDFCDMKERRVSFY
;
A
#
# COMPACT_ATOMS: atom_id res chain seq x y z
N MET A 1 -11.76 -11.53 -1.04
CA MET A 1 -10.69 -10.77 -1.74
C MET A 1 -9.72 -10.22 -0.70
N SER A 2 -8.41 -10.31 -0.91
CA SER A 2 -7.42 -9.64 -0.05
C SER A 2 -7.01 -8.29 -0.66
N ILE A 3 -6.77 -7.29 0.19
CA ILE A 3 -6.29 -5.97 -0.23
C ILE A 3 -4.92 -5.75 0.40
N VAL A 4 -3.94 -5.41 -0.44
CA VAL A 4 -2.58 -5.01 -0.04
C VAL A 4 -2.28 -3.68 -0.70
N LEU A 5 -1.83 -2.72 0.10
CA LEU A 5 -1.47 -1.38 -0.36
C LEU A 5 0.04 -1.28 -0.50
N ARG A 6 0.52 -0.88 -1.68
CA ARG A 6 1.92 -0.55 -1.95
C ARG A 6 2.02 0.93 -2.28
N TYR A 7 2.80 1.68 -1.50
CA TYR A 7 2.94 3.12 -1.65
C TYR A 7 4.36 3.59 -1.32
N VAL A 8 4.69 4.82 -1.70
CA VAL A 8 5.92 5.50 -1.29
C VAL A 8 5.59 6.48 -0.18
N ASP A 9 6.29 6.40 0.95
CA ASP A 9 6.08 7.31 2.07
C ASP A 9 6.68 8.71 1.83
N LYS A 10 6.43 9.63 2.77
CA LYS A 10 6.95 11.01 2.71
C LYS A 10 8.47 11.13 2.67
N ASN A 11 9.20 10.05 2.97
CA ASN A 11 10.65 10.00 2.98
C ASN A 11 11.22 9.26 1.74
N GLY A 12 10.36 8.83 0.82
CA GLY A 12 10.75 8.10 -0.40
C GLY A 12 10.95 6.60 -0.20
N TYR A 13 10.52 6.02 0.93
CA TYR A 13 10.59 4.58 1.14
C TYR A 13 9.35 3.89 0.63
N VAL A 14 9.55 2.79 -0.11
CA VAL A 14 8.46 1.90 -0.50
C VAL A 14 7.96 1.16 0.73
N LYS A 15 6.64 1.19 0.95
CA LYS A 15 5.94 0.46 1.99
C LYS A 15 4.89 -0.44 1.33
N GLU A 16 4.79 -1.65 1.86
CA GLU A 16 3.70 -2.57 1.56
C GLU A 16 2.99 -2.88 2.86
N ARG A 17 1.67 -2.76 2.87
CA ARG A 17 0.83 -2.98 4.05
C ARG A 17 -0.35 -3.86 3.71
N PHE A 18 -0.59 -4.88 4.53
CA PHE A 18 -1.79 -5.68 4.42
C PHE A 18 -2.97 -4.87 4.98
N TYR A 19 -3.99 -4.65 4.16
CA TYR A 19 -5.16 -3.88 4.57
C TYR A 19 -6.23 -4.78 5.21
N GLY A 20 -6.53 -5.92 4.58
CA GLY A 20 -7.54 -6.82 5.11
C GLY A 20 -8.12 -7.78 4.08
N LEU A 21 -9.03 -8.62 4.56
CA LEU A 21 -9.89 -9.44 3.73
C LEU A 21 -11.25 -8.76 3.58
N VAL A 22 -11.69 -8.57 2.33
CA VAL A 22 -13.03 -8.11 1.99
C VAL A 22 -13.82 -9.29 1.45
N HIS A 23 -14.93 -9.60 2.11
CA HIS A 23 -15.89 -10.56 1.59
C HIS A 23 -16.67 -9.93 0.44
N VAL A 24 -16.68 -10.62 -0.70
CA VAL A 24 -17.46 -10.23 -1.87
C VAL A 24 -18.42 -11.36 -2.20
N LYS A 25 -19.69 -11.03 -2.40
CA LYS A 25 -20.78 -11.99 -2.67
C LYS A 25 -20.60 -12.71 -4.02
N ASP A 26 -19.97 -12.06 -4.98
CA ASP A 26 -19.70 -12.52 -6.33
C ASP A 26 -18.44 -11.81 -6.85
N THR A 27 -17.93 -12.27 -8.01
CA THR A 27 -16.76 -11.70 -8.68
C THR A 27 -17.15 -10.75 -9.81
N ASP A 28 -18.35 -10.19 -9.77
CA ASP A 28 -18.78 -9.22 -10.78
C ASP A 28 -17.97 -7.92 -10.63
N ALA A 29 -17.65 -7.30 -11.75
CA ALA A 29 -16.79 -6.11 -11.77
C ALA A 29 -17.34 -4.96 -10.90
N SER A 30 -18.67 -4.79 -10.83
CA SER A 30 -19.34 -3.81 -9.97
C SER A 30 -19.16 -4.14 -8.49
N THR A 31 -19.40 -5.39 -8.09
CA THR A 31 -19.24 -5.85 -6.71
C THR A 31 -17.78 -5.75 -6.25
N LEU A 32 -16.82 -6.11 -7.12
CA LEU A 32 -15.40 -5.96 -6.82
C LEU A 32 -15.01 -4.49 -6.69
N LYS A 33 -15.51 -3.61 -7.58
CA LYS A 33 -15.28 -2.17 -7.48
C LYS A 33 -15.79 -1.63 -6.14
N ASP A 34 -17.01 -1.98 -5.75
CA ASP A 34 -17.59 -1.51 -4.49
C ASP A 34 -16.84 -2.08 -3.29
N GLY A 35 -16.44 -3.35 -3.34
CA GLY A 35 -15.61 -4.01 -2.33
C GLY A 35 -14.21 -3.42 -2.18
N ILE A 36 -13.69 -2.71 -3.18
CA ILE A 36 -12.41 -1.98 -3.11
C ILE A 36 -12.65 -0.52 -2.68
N CYS A 37 -13.57 0.18 -3.33
CA CYS A 37 -13.78 1.61 -3.12
C CYS A 37 -14.37 1.93 -1.74
N PHE A 38 -15.31 1.12 -1.25
CA PHE A 38 -15.97 1.40 0.02
C PHE A 38 -14.98 1.38 1.20
N PRO A 39 -14.15 0.33 1.41
CA PRO A 39 -13.17 0.35 2.49
C PRO A 39 -12.13 1.46 2.34
N LEU A 40 -11.67 1.75 1.12
CA LEU A 40 -10.61 2.75 0.91
C LEU A 40 -11.11 4.18 1.15
N SER A 41 -12.38 4.46 0.85
CA SER A 41 -13.01 5.76 1.12
C SER A 41 -13.07 6.09 2.62
N GLN A 42 -13.18 5.09 3.50
CA GLN A 42 -13.23 5.29 4.95
C GLN A 42 -11.95 5.90 5.52
N TYR A 43 -10.81 5.72 4.83
CA TYR A 43 -9.50 6.22 5.24
C TYR A 43 -9.04 7.44 4.44
N ASN A 44 -9.98 8.11 3.75
CA ASN A 44 -9.70 9.30 2.93
C ASN A 44 -8.62 9.05 1.86
N LEU A 45 -8.49 7.80 1.39
CA LEU A 45 -7.63 7.45 0.29
C LEU A 45 -8.33 7.85 -1.01
N ASP A 46 -7.69 8.75 -1.76
CA ASP A 46 -8.21 9.17 -3.06
C ASP A 46 -8.16 8.01 -4.06
N VAL A 47 -9.34 7.52 -4.43
CA VAL A 47 -9.53 6.41 -5.36
C VAL A 47 -8.93 6.71 -6.73
N HIS A 48 -8.82 7.99 -7.13
CA HIS A 48 -8.21 8.40 -8.39
C HIS A 48 -6.69 8.16 -8.43
N ASN A 49 -6.05 8.05 -7.27
CA ASN A 49 -4.63 7.72 -7.15
C ASN A 49 -4.37 6.22 -7.00
N ILE A 50 -5.41 5.38 -7.00
CA ILE A 50 -5.30 3.95 -6.80
C ILE A 50 -5.11 3.26 -8.16
N ARG A 51 -4.21 2.28 -8.18
CA ARG A 51 -3.93 1.45 -9.35
C ARG A 51 -4.17 0.00 -9.00
N GLY A 52 -5.06 -0.64 -9.74
CA GLY A 52 -5.28 -2.08 -9.66
C GLY A 52 -4.38 -2.83 -10.63
N GLN A 53 -4.00 -4.05 -10.28
CA GLN A 53 -3.52 -5.06 -11.22
C GLN A 53 -4.64 -6.08 -11.43
N GLY A 54 -5.13 -6.18 -12.66
CA GLY A 54 -5.85 -7.37 -13.12
C GLY A 54 -4.84 -8.39 -13.66
N TYR A 55 -5.12 -9.68 -13.52
CA TYR A 55 -4.28 -10.74 -14.09
C TYR A 55 -4.27 -10.74 -15.64
N ASP A 56 -5.14 -9.95 -16.28
CA ASP A 56 -5.10 -9.72 -17.73
C ASP A 56 -4.21 -8.51 -18.08
N GLU A 57 -3.01 -8.83 -18.54
CA GLU A 57 -1.92 -7.92 -18.88
C GLU A 57 -2.18 -7.12 -20.17
N GLN A 58 -3.07 -6.10 -20.16
CA GLN A 58 -3.20 -5.23 -21.33
C GLN A 58 -3.23 -3.73 -21.02
N LYS A 59 -2.16 -3.06 -21.49
CA LYS A 59 -1.92 -1.62 -21.69
C LYS A 59 -1.87 -0.77 -20.42
N PHE A 60 -0.64 -0.65 -19.92
CA PHE A 60 -0.25 0.24 -18.86
C PHE A 60 -0.24 1.72 -19.29
N TYR A 61 -0.91 2.57 -18.50
CA TYR A 61 -0.68 4.02 -18.33
C TYR A 61 -0.99 5.03 -19.45
N PRO A 62 -1.91 4.82 -20.40
CA PRO A 62 -2.27 5.89 -21.35
C PRO A 62 -2.95 7.11 -20.70
N SER A 63 -3.50 6.95 -19.48
CA SER A 63 -4.25 7.99 -18.76
C SER A 63 -3.51 8.62 -17.58
N ASP A 64 -2.25 8.22 -17.34
CA ASP A 64 -1.49 8.68 -16.17
C ASP A 64 -0.98 10.11 -16.29
N PHE A 65 -0.86 10.59 -17.52
CA PHE A 65 -0.36 11.92 -17.82
C PHE A 65 -1.24 12.53 -18.89
N ALA A 66 -1.65 13.77 -18.68
CA ALA A 66 -2.25 14.56 -19.74
C ALA A 66 -1.20 14.90 -20.82
N GLU A 67 -1.64 15.20 -22.04
CA GLU A 67 -0.73 15.55 -23.15
C GLU A 67 0.21 16.72 -22.80
N HIS A 68 -0.29 17.71 -22.06
CA HIS A 68 0.52 18.84 -21.61
C HIS A 68 1.55 18.44 -20.54
N GLU A 69 1.22 17.49 -19.66
CA GLU A 69 2.17 16.93 -18.68
C GLU A 69 3.27 16.14 -19.38
N MET A 70 2.97 15.47 -20.49
CA MET A 70 3.98 14.76 -21.30
C MET A 70 5.03 15.72 -21.88
N MET A 71 4.61 16.90 -22.35
CA MET A 71 5.55 17.94 -22.80
C MET A 71 6.40 18.46 -21.62
N GLN A 72 5.77 18.76 -20.49
CA GLN A 72 6.48 19.22 -19.29
C GLN A 72 7.45 18.18 -18.72
N LEU A 73 7.09 16.90 -18.79
CA LEU A 73 7.93 15.78 -18.35
C LEU A 73 9.20 15.70 -19.21
N ARG A 74 9.10 15.88 -20.53
CA ARG A 74 10.28 15.94 -21.42
C ARG A 74 11.22 17.06 -21.02
N MET A 75 10.69 18.27 -20.83
CA MET A 75 11.49 19.41 -20.38
C MET A 75 12.15 19.16 -19.01
N GLN A 76 11.40 18.58 -18.06
CA GLN A 76 11.96 18.23 -16.75
C GLN A 76 13.10 17.21 -16.88
N PHE A 77 12.97 16.21 -17.74
CA PHE A 77 14.05 15.24 -17.97
C PHE A 77 15.29 15.87 -18.59
N GLU A 78 15.15 16.78 -19.54
CA GLU A 78 16.27 17.52 -20.13
C GLU A 78 17.02 18.34 -19.06
N HIS A 79 16.28 19.04 -18.19
CA HIS A 79 16.89 19.75 -17.07
C HIS A 79 17.49 18.80 -16.02
N PHE A 80 16.87 17.63 -15.82
CA PHE A 80 17.34 16.62 -14.88
C PHE A 80 18.65 15.99 -15.32
N ASP A 81 19.00 16.01 -16.61
CA ASP A 81 20.25 15.45 -17.11
C ASP A 81 21.49 16.14 -16.50
N HIS A 82 21.39 17.43 -16.20
CA HIS A 82 22.43 18.18 -15.49
C HIS A 82 22.61 17.70 -14.04
N VAL A 83 21.54 17.19 -13.42
CA VAL A 83 21.55 16.65 -12.05
C VAL A 83 22.33 15.33 -11.98
N ARG A 84 22.39 14.57 -13.08
CA ARG A 84 23.16 13.31 -13.15
C ARG A 84 24.66 13.49 -12.98
N GLN A 85 25.17 14.69 -13.20
CA GLN A 85 26.59 14.99 -13.07
C GLN A 85 27.05 15.14 -11.62
N LEU A 86 26.12 15.29 -10.68
CA LEU A 86 26.41 15.41 -9.25
C LEU A 86 27.02 14.10 -8.70
N SER A 87 28.06 14.22 -7.87
CA SER A 87 28.74 13.08 -7.22
C SER A 87 27.78 12.16 -6.49
N ASP A 88 26.87 12.76 -5.72
CA ASP A 88 25.93 12.04 -4.86
C ASP A 88 24.86 11.30 -5.65
N PHE A 89 24.61 11.73 -6.90
CA PHE A 89 23.72 11.03 -7.83
C PHE A 89 24.40 9.77 -8.40
N LYS A 90 25.71 9.84 -8.69
CA LYS A 90 26.47 8.73 -9.25
C LYS A 90 26.61 7.54 -8.30
N SER A 91 26.47 7.77 -6.99
CA SER A 91 26.45 6.73 -5.96
C SER A 91 25.09 6.00 -5.83
N LEU A 92 24.06 6.39 -6.58
CA LEU A 92 22.74 5.76 -6.47
C LEU A 92 22.68 4.47 -7.29
N GLU A 93 22.46 3.34 -6.62
CA GLU A 93 22.44 2.02 -7.26
C GLU A 93 21.04 1.56 -7.67
N THR A 94 19.99 2.04 -6.98
CA THR A 94 18.61 1.59 -7.20
C THR A 94 17.62 2.75 -7.38
N ILE A 95 16.49 2.45 -8.01
CA ILE A 95 15.35 3.40 -8.15
C ILE A 95 14.82 3.81 -6.76
N SER A 96 14.90 2.92 -5.76
CA SER A 96 14.53 3.24 -4.38
C SER A 96 15.48 4.29 -3.78
N ASN A 97 16.79 4.15 -4.00
CA ASN A 97 17.77 5.16 -3.58
C ASN A 97 17.52 6.49 -4.31
N LEU A 98 17.20 6.46 -5.60
CA LEU A 98 16.82 7.65 -6.35
C LEU A 98 15.60 8.36 -5.75
N CYS A 99 14.55 7.62 -5.42
CA CYS A 99 13.35 8.19 -4.81
C CYS A 99 13.65 8.86 -3.46
N GLN A 100 14.36 8.16 -2.58
CA GLN A 100 14.79 8.71 -1.29
C GLN A 100 15.68 9.95 -1.47
N TRP A 101 16.58 9.92 -2.45
CA TRP A 101 17.47 11.04 -2.75
C TRP A 101 16.70 12.26 -3.28
N LEU A 102 15.71 12.06 -4.17
CA LEU A 102 14.85 13.12 -4.68
C LEU A 102 14.10 13.85 -3.55
N VAL A 103 13.59 13.09 -2.58
CA VAL A 103 12.90 13.63 -1.40
C VAL A 103 13.89 14.37 -0.50
N LYS A 104 15.02 13.74 -0.14
CA LYS A 104 16.03 14.33 0.75
C LYS A 104 16.61 15.65 0.23
N THR A 105 16.79 15.75 -1.08
CA THR A 105 17.32 16.94 -1.75
C THR A 105 16.26 17.96 -2.17
N ARG A 106 14.98 17.72 -1.83
CA ARG A 106 13.81 18.49 -2.31
C ARG A 106 13.69 18.59 -3.82
N LYS A 107 14.39 17.73 -4.57
CA LYS A 107 14.29 17.64 -6.02
C LYS A 107 12.93 17.09 -6.46
N SER A 108 12.20 16.42 -5.57
CA SER A 108 10.80 16.03 -5.78
C SER A 108 9.86 17.24 -5.99
N GLU A 109 10.15 18.39 -5.39
CA GLU A 109 9.36 19.63 -5.56
C GLU A 109 9.73 20.36 -6.87
N ILE A 110 11.00 20.26 -7.27
CA ILE A 110 11.54 20.90 -8.48
C ILE A 110 11.16 20.11 -9.74
N TYR A 111 11.19 18.78 -9.64
CA TYR A 111 10.89 17.87 -10.74
C TYR A 111 9.71 16.93 -10.38
N PRO A 112 8.49 17.48 -10.17
CA PRO A 112 7.34 16.71 -9.69
C PRO A 112 6.92 15.60 -10.66
N LEU A 113 7.09 15.78 -11.97
CA LEU A 113 6.71 14.77 -12.96
C LEU A 113 7.74 13.63 -13.01
N VAL A 114 9.03 13.94 -12.85
CA VAL A 114 10.09 12.93 -12.71
C VAL A 114 9.87 12.12 -11.43
N TYR A 115 9.60 12.80 -10.30
CA TYR A 115 9.29 12.14 -9.04
C TYR A 115 8.03 11.27 -9.13
N ARG A 116 7.00 11.74 -9.84
CA ARG A 116 5.79 10.96 -10.13
C ARG A 116 6.18 9.69 -10.88
N VAL A 117 6.88 9.77 -12.01
CA VAL A 117 7.34 8.59 -12.78
C VAL A 117 8.10 7.60 -11.91
N VAL A 118 9.07 8.06 -11.10
CA VAL A 118 9.84 7.19 -10.19
C VAL A 118 8.93 6.50 -9.18
N THR A 119 7.96 7.23 -8.61
CA THR A 119 6.97 6.68 -7.68
C THR A 119 6.09 5.64 -8.38
N LEU A 120 5.63 5.91 -9.60
CA LEU A 120 4.83 4.97 -10.38
C LEU A 120 5.58 3.66 -10.57
N ILE A 121 6.85 3.72 -10.98
CA ILE A 121 7.73 2.55 -11.16
C ILE A 121 7.87 1.76 -9.86
N LEU A 122 8.08 2.42 -8.72
CA LEU A 122 8.26 1.76 -7.42
C LEU A 122 6.98 1.13 -6.87
N THR A 123 5.83 1.70 -7.22
CA THR A 123 4.50 1.20 -6.85
C THR A 123 3.91 0.22 -7.86
N LEU A 124 4.63 -0.10 -8.94
CA LEU A 124 4.19 -1.14 -9.86
C LEU A 124 4.00 -2.44 -9.08
N PRO A 125 2.82 -3.07 -9.21
CA PRO A 125 2.58 -4.36 -8.60
C PRO A 125 3.31 -5.42 -9.45
N VAL A 126 4.58 -5.65 -9.13
CA VAL A 126 5.34 -6.79 -9.64
C VAL A 126 5.20 -7.89 -8.59
N SER A 127 4.50 -8.98 -8.92
CA SER A 127 4.25 -10.19 -8.13
C SER A 127 4.85 -10.14 -6.73
N THR A 128 4.17 -9.46 -5.81
CA THR A 128 4.82 -9.01 -4.58
C THR A 128 4.89 -10.18 -3.60
N VAL A 129 6.09 -10.47 -3.10
CA VAL A 129 6.37 -11.47 -2.04
C VAL A 129 5.39 -11.32 -0.86
N THR A 130 4.89 -10.10 -0.61
CA THR A 130 3.93 -9.79 0.45
C THR A 130 2.55 -10.43 0.22
N THR A 131 2.05 -10.50 -1.02
CA THR A 131 0.80 -11.22 -1.30
C THR A 131 0.97 -12.72 -1.02
N GLU A 132 2.07 -13.33 -1.49
CA GLU A 132 2.41 -14.72 -1.17
C GLU A 132 2.57 -14.97 0.34
N ARG A 133 3.22 -14.04 1.06
CA ARG A 133 3.35 -14.07 2.51
C ARG A 133 2.00 -14.00 3.21
N SER A 134 1.07 -13.17 2.74
CA SER A 134 -0.28 -13.06 3.29
C SER A 134 -1.10 -14.34 3.10
N PHE A 135 -1.00 -14.97 1.93
CA PHE A 135 -1.63 -16.27 1.66
C PHE A 135 -1.01 -17.40 2.49
N SER A 136 0.32 -17.39 2.66
CA SER A 136 1.01 -18.34 3.54
C SER A 136 0.59 -18.17 5.00
N ALA A 137 0.54 -16.93 5.51
CA ALA A 137 0.05 -16.60 6.85
C ALA A 137 -1.40 -17.07 7.05
N MET A 138 -2.26 -16.85 6.05
CA MET A 138 -3.65 -17.29 6.08
C MET A 138 -3.77 -18.80 6.19
N ASN A 139 -2.95 -19.54 5.44
CA ASN A 139 -2.92 -20.99 5.51
C ASN A 139 -2.43 -21.46 6.89
N ILE A 140 -1.40 -20.83 7.46
CA ILE A 140 -0.88 -21.14 8.80
C ILE A 140 -1.95 -20.92 9.87
N ILE A 141 -2.64 -19.78 9.85
CA ILE A 141 -3.69 -19.44 10.84
C ILE A 141 -4.86 -20.42 10.74
N LYS A 142 -5.37 -20.67 9.52
CA LYS A 142 -6.48 -21.62 9.30
C LYS A 142 -6.13 -23.04 9.73
N ASN A 143 -4.92 -23.51 9.42
CA ASN A 143 -4.49 -24.87 9.78
C ASN A 143 -4.24 -25.03 11.28
N LYS A 144 -3.68 -24.01 11.95
CA LYS A 144 -3.46 -24.06 13.41
C LYS A 144 -4.76 -24.03 14.21
N LEU A 145 -5.73 -23.22 13.79
CA LEU A 145 -6.99 -23.05 14.51
C LEU A 145 -8.03 -24.11 14.17
N HIS A 146 -7.79 -24.93 13.14
CA HIS A 146 -8.57 -26.13 12.78
C HIS A 146 -10.09 -25.92 12.72
N ASN A 147 -10.54 -24.70 12.46
CA ASN A 147 -11.93 -24.26 12.59
C ASN A 147 -12.37 -23.36 11.43
N LYS A 148 -13.70 -23.33 11.21
CA LYS A 148 -14.35 -22.36 10.34
C LYS A 148 -14.32 -21.01 11.06
N ILE A 149 -13.40 -20.14 10.66
CA ILE A 149 -13.22 -18.80 11.22
C ILE A 149 -14.01 -17.80 10.37
N GLU A 150 -14.68 -16.86 11.03
CA GLU A 150 -15.35 -15.72 10.39
C GLU A 150 -14.33 -14.75 9.76
N ASP A 151 -14.67 -14.19 8.60
CA ASP A 151 -13.74 -13.39 7.79
C ASP A 151 -13.17 -12.18 8.55
N GLU A 152 -13.96 -11.52 9.39
CA GLU A 152 -13.51 -10.39 10.19
C GLU A 152 -12.43 -10.80 11.21
N PHE A 153 -12.67 -11.88 11.95
CA PHE A 153 -11.70 -12.39 12.92
C PHE A 153 -10.41 -12.86 12.24
N LEU A 154 -10.52 -13.54 11.09
CA LEU A 154 -9.36 -13.94 10.30
C LEU A 154 -8.57 -12.74 9.79
N SER A 155 -9.26 -11.71 9.29
CA SER A 155 -8.64 -10.47 8.82
C SER A 155 -7.85 -9.79 9.93
N ASN A 156 -8.43 -9.69 11.14
CA ASN A 156 -7.77 -9.12 12.30
C ASN A 156 -6.53 -9.93 12.72
N CYS A 157 -6.63 -11.27 12.74
CA CYS A 157 -5.48 -12.14 13.03
C CYS A 157 -4.36 -11.99 11.99
N LEU A 158 -4.72 -11.92 10.70
CA LEU A 158 -3.77 -11.72 9.61
C LEU A 158 -3.07 -10.37 9.72
N LEU A 159 -3.82 -9.31 10.06
CA LEU A 159 -3.27 -7.97 10.23
C LEU A 159 -2.22 -7.96 11.35
N ILE A 160 -2.52 -8.52 12.53
CA ILE A 160 -1.56 -8.63 13.64
C ILE A 160 -0.35 -9.48 13.25
N TYR A 161 -0.56 -10.60 12.55
CA TYR A 161 0.53 -11.52 12.19
C TYR A 161 1.47 -10.93 11.14
N ILE A 162 0.93 -10.29 10.10
CA ILE A 162 1.70 -9.69 9.00
C ILE A 162 2.38 -8.41 9.48
N GLU A 163 1.68 -7.57 10.23
CA GLU A 163 2.17 -6.28 10.75
C GLU A 163 2.74 -6.40 12.17
N LYS A 164 3.34 -7.56 12.51
CA LYS A 164 3.84 -7.87 13.86
C LYS A 164 4.81 -6.81 14.40
N GLU A 165 5.66 -6.26 13.54
CA GLU A 165 6.59 -5.19 13.92
C GLU A 165 5.87 -3.93 14.41
N ILE A 166 4.70 -3.59 13.83
CA ILE A 166 3.87 -2.48 14.31
C ILE A 166 3.12 -2.94 15.57
N ALA A 167 2.57 -4.15 15.57
CA ALA A 167 1.85 -4.70 16.72
C ALA A 167 2.70 -4.68 18.01
N GLU A 168 4.01 -4.93 17.89
CA GLU A 168 4.99 -4.88 18.99
C GLU A 168 5.25 -3.47 19.52
N THR A 169 4.88 -2.41 18.78
CA THR A 169 5.00 -1.03 19.27
C THR A 169 3.89 -0.63 20.23
N PHE A 170 2.79 -1.38 20.26
CA PHE A 170 1.69 -1.12 21.20
C PHE A 170 1.95 -1.80 22.53
N ASP A 171 1.72 -1.05 23.61
CA ASP A 171 1.80 -1.59 24.95
C ASP A 171 0.55 -2.42 25.30
N VAL A 172 0.78 -3.64 25.78
CA VAL A 172 -0.30 -4.57 26.12
C VAL A 172 -1.12 -4.07 27.30
N ASP A 173 -0.47 -3.45 28.29
CA ASP A 173 -1.15 -2.94 29.48
C ASP A 173 -2.06 -1.75 29.12
N SER A 174 -1.60 -0.86 28.22
CA SER A 174 -2.44 0.19 27.64
C SER A 174 -3.67 -0.38 26.92
N ILE A 175 -3.50 -1.43 26.09
CA ILE A 175 -4.63 -2.06 25.38
C ILE A 175 -5.63 -2.66 26.37
N ILE A 176 -5.15 -3.32 27.43
CA ILE A 176 -6.01 -3.90 28.47
C ILE A 176 -6.78 -2.79 29.19
N SER A 177 -6.13 -1.67 29.50
CA SER A 177 -6.77 -0.51 30.13
C SER A 177 -7.88 0.05 29.22
N ASP A 178 -7.56 0.34 27.95
CA ASP A 178 -8.52 0.87 26.98
C ASP A 178 -9.72 -0.08 26.80
N PHE A 179 -9.47 -1.39 26.72
CA PHE A 179 -10.53 -2.38 26.64
C PHE A 179 -11.40 -2.42 27.90
N CYS A 180 -10.80 -2.28 29.09
CA CYS A 180 -11.54 -2.21 30.34
C CYS A 180 -12.42 -0.94 30.43
N ASP A 181 -11.97 0.16 29.80
CA ASP A 181 -12.67 1.45 29.78
C ASP A 181 -13.82 1.51 28.76
N MET A 182 -13.85 0.62 27.74
CA MET A 182 -14.92 0.47 26.75
C MET A 182 -16.25 -0.11 27.28
N LYS A 183 -16.64 0.23 28.52
CA LYS A 183 -17.64 -0.35 29.45
C LYS A 183 -19.06 -0.75 28.99
N GLU A 184 -19.42 -0.87 27.71
CA GLU A 184 -20.82 -1.06 27.30
C GLU A 184 -21.25 -2.48 26.86
N ARG A 185 -20.40 -3.51 26.93
CA ARG A 185 -20.80 -4.88 26.48
C ARG A 185 -20.62 -5.99 27.51
N ARG A 186 -21.06 -5.80 28.76
CA ARG A 186 -21.22 -6.92 29.70
C ARG A 186 -22.66 -7.38 29.71
N VAL A 187 -22.91 -8.58 29.16
CA VAL A 187 -24.18 -9.29 29.32
C VAL A 187 -24.44 -9.44 30.82
N SER A 188 -25.55 -8.87 31.32
CA SER A 188 -25.93 -9.07 32.72
C SER A 188 -26.43 -10.50 32.88
N PHE A 189 -25.67 -11.33 33.56
CA PHE A 189 -26.17 -12.60 34.06
C PHE A 189 -26.99 -12.30 35.32
N TYR A 190 -28.31 -12.25 35.16
CA TYR A 190 -29.26 -12.41 36.26
C TYR A 190 -29.63 -13.89 36.37
#